data_AF-A0A9D8JAE0-F1
#
_entry.id   AF-A0A9D8JAE0-F1
#
_cell.length_a   1.000
_cell.length_b   1.000
_cell.length_c   1.000
_cell.angle_alpha   90.00
_cell.angle_beta   90.00
_cell.angle_gamma   90.00
#
_symmetry.space_group_name_H-M   'P 1'
#
loop_
_entity.id
_entity.type
_entity.pdbx_description
1 polymer ?
#
loop_
_entity_poly.entity_id
_entity_poly.type
_entity_poly.pdbx_seq_one_letter_code
_entity_poly.pdbx_strand_id
1 'polypeptide(L)' 'RVPIVGRVSMDMVTVDVTDLPEVTIGSPAVVWGEGLPVDEIAAAAGTISYELLCGVTRRVAFDYV' A
#
# COMPACT_ATOMS: atom_id res chain seq x y z
N ARG A 1 -4.50 2.15 10.30
CA ARG A 1 -3.16 1.70 9.85
C ARG A 1 -3.00 0.26 10.30
N VAL A 2 -2.54 -0.63 9.42
CA VAL A 2 -2.42 -2.07 9.69
C VAL A 2 -1.09 -2.60 9.15
N PRO A 3 -0.49 -3.62 9.77
CA PRO A 3 0.75 -4.21 9.27
C PRO A 3 0.49 -5.12 8.07
N ILE A 4 1.46 -5.19 7.17
CA ILE A 4 1.55 -6.27 6.17
C ILE A 4 2.01 -7.54 6.90
N VAL A 5 1.34 -8.65 6.63
CA VAL A 5 1.69 -9.96 7.19
C VAL A 5 1.93 -10.97 6.07
N GLY A 6 2.96 -11.80 6.21
CA GLY A 6 3.40 -12.70 5.15
C GLY A 6 4.26 -12.01 4.08
N ARG A 7 4.33 -12.61 2.88
CA ARG A 7 5.13 -12.12 1.76
C ARG A 7 4.25 -11.41 0.73
N VAL A 8 4.81 -10.40 0.07
CA VAL A 8 4.22 -9.77 -1.11
C VAL A 8 4.21 -10.77 -2.27
N SER A 9 3.05 -10.94 -2.89
CA SER A 9 2.90 -11.74 -4.13
C SER A 9 2.91 -10.82 -5.36
N MET A 10 2.87 -11.40 -6.57
CA MET A 10 2.91 -10.61 -7.81
C MET A 10 1.74 -9.61 -7.92
N ASP A 11 0.54 -10.01 -7.47
CA ASP A 11 -0.69 -9.21 -7.64
C ASP A 11 -1.46 -8.99 -6.33
N MET A 12 -0.96 -9.49 -5.19
CA MET A 12 -1.66 -9.42 -3.89
C MET A 12 -0.70 -9.19 -2.72
N VAL A 13 -1.21 -8.49 -1.71
CA VAL A 13 -0.59 -8.32 -0.39
C VAL A 13 -1.60 -8.70 0.69
N THR A 14 -1.13 -9.26 1.79
CA THR A 14 -1.97 -9.59 2.95
C THR A 14 -1.68 -8.61 4.07
N VAL A 15 -2.75 -8.09 4.70
CA VAL A 15 -2.69 -7.19 5.84
C VAL A 15 -3.49 -7.77 6.99
N ASP A 16 -3.08 -7.49 8.22
CA ASP A 16 -3.80 -7.92 9.41
C ASP A 16 -4.87 -6.90 9.79
N VAL A 17 -6.15 -7.30 9.70
CA VAL A 17 -7.32 -6.47 10.02
C VAL A 17 -8.08 -7.01 11.23
N THR A 18 -7.46 -7.87 12.04
CA THR A 18 -8.11 -8.56 13.18
C THR A 18 -8.82 -7.59 14.13
N ASP A 19 -8.24 -6.41 14.35
CA ASP A 19 -8.78 -5.39 15.26
C ASP A 19 -9.72 -4.36 14.58
N LEU A 20 -10.08 -4.57 13.31
CA LEU A 20 -10.90 -3.65 12.51
C LEU A 20 -12.17 -4.35 11.97
N PRO A 21 -13.22 -4.51 12.81
CA PRO A 21 -14.43 -5.25 12.44
C PRO A 21 -15.27 -4.60 11.33
N GLU A 22 -15.06 -3.32 11.04
CA GLU A 22 -15.74 -2.58 9.97
C GLU A 22 -15.17 -2.84 8.57
N VAL A 23 -14.00 -3.50 8.47
CA VAL A 23 -13.39 -3.84 7.19
C VAL A 23 -14.19 -4.95 6.51
N THR A 24 -14.64 -4.68 5.29
CA THR A 24 -15.42 -5.63 4.49
C THR A 24 -14.82 -5.78 3.10
N ILE A 25 -15.31 -6.76 2.34
CA ILE A 25 -14.85 -6.96 0.96
C ILE A 25 -15.21 -5.72 0.13
N GLY A 26 -14.20 -5.17 -0.56
CA GLY A 26 -14.34 -3.94 -1.34
C GLY A 26 -14.07 -2.65 -0.56
N SER A 27 -13.75 -2.74 0.74
CA SER A 27 -13.26 -1.58 1.50
C SER A 27 -12.01 -1.00 0.83
N PRO A 28 -11.93 0.34 0.65
CA PRO A 28 -10.77 0.97 0.06
C PRO A 28 -9.54 0.83 0.97
N ALA A 29 -8.38 0.62 0.36
CA ALA A 29 -7.11 0.56 1.07
C ALA A 29 -6.12 1.55 0.43
N VAL A 30 -5.39 2.29 1.28
CA VAL A 30 -4.34 3.22 0.85
C VAL A 30 -2.99 2.59 1.16
N VAL A 31 -2.18 2.36 0.13
CA VAL A 31 -0.81 1.81 0.25
C VAL A 31 0.19 2.93 0.58
N TRP A 32 0.02 4.09 -0.04
CA TRP A 32 0.61 5.39 0.34
C TRP A 32 -0.26 6.51 -0.24
N GLY A 33 -0.25 7.69 0.37
CA GLY A 33 -1.07 8.84 -0.04
C GLY A 33 -1.58 9.65 1.14
N GLU A 34 -2.83 10.10 1.07
CA GLU A 34 -3.47 10.87 2.14
C GLU A 34 -3.48 10.09 3.46
N GLY A 35 -2.98 10.70 4.53
CA GLY A 35 -2.84 10.06 5.85
C GLY A 35 -1.72 9.02 5.98
N LEU A 36 -1.01 8.69 4.89
CA LEU A 36 0.09 7.73 4.87
C LEU A 36 1.20 8.18 3.90
N PRO A 37 2.13 9.04 4.35
CA PRO A 37 3.19 9.57 3.50
C PRO A 37 4.04 8.48 2.86
N VAL A 38 4.39 8.64 1.57
CA VAL A 38 5.21 7.67 0.83
C VAL A 38 6.61 7.48 1.45
N ASP A 39 7.18 8.52 2.09
CA ASP A 39 8.46 8.46 2.78
C ASP A 39 8.46 7.44 3.94
N GLU A 40 7.33 7.31 4.63
CA GLU A 40 7.17 6.33 5.72
C GLU A 40 7.25 4.90 5.18
N ILE A 41 6.62 4.67 4.01
CA ILE A 41 6.62 3.36 3.35
C ILE A 41 7.97 3.04 2.75
N ALA A 42 8.63 4.03 2.15
CA ALA A 42 9.98 3.86 1.60
C ALA A 42 10.97 3.48 2.70
N ALA A 43 10.93 4.16 3.84
CA ALA A 43 11.76 3.84 5.00
C ALA A 43 11.50 2.41 5.51
N ALA A 44 10.22 1.99 5.60
CA ALA A 44 9.86 0.63 5.98
C ALA A 44 10.32 -0.44 4.96
N ALA A 45 10.37 -0.08 3.68
CA ALA A 45 10.85 -0.94 2.60
C ALA A 45 12.39 -0.92 2.42
N GLY A 46 13.11 -0.10 3.20
CA GLY A 46 14.57 0.04 3.09
C GLY A 46 15.03 0.78 1.84
N THR A 47 14.19 1.66 1.29
CA THR A 47 14.47 2.46 0.10
C THR A 47 14.07 3.93 0.28
N ILE A 48 14.08 4.71 -0.79
CA ILE A 48 13.65 6.10 -0.89
C ILE A 48 12.34 6.20 -1.69
N SER A 49 11.57 7.24 -1.42
CA SER A 49 10.26 7.47 -2.06
C SER A 49 10.32 7.51 -3.58
N TYR A 50 11.45 7.97 -4.14
CA TYR A 50 11.65 7.98 -5.58
C TYR A 50 11.57 6.59 -6.21
N GLU A 51 12.12 5.55 -5.55
CA GLU A 51 12.04 4.17 -6.06
C GLU A 51 10.60 3.67 -6.07
N LEU A 52 9.81 3.97 -5.04
CA LEU A 52 8.38 3.60 -4.99
C LEU A 52 7.57 4.34 -6.06
N LEU A 53 7.74 5.66 -6.18
CA LEU A 53 6.99 6.49 -7.12
C LEU A 53 7.32 6.14 -8.58
N CYS A 54 8.60 5.91 -8.90
CA CYS A 54 9.01 5.52 -10.24
C CYS A 54 8.87 4.02 -10.53
N GLY A 55 8.72 3.18 -9.50
CA GLY A 55 8.53 1.74 -9.61
C GLY A 55 7.11 1.32 -10.01
N VAL A 56 6.15 2.25 -10.08
CA VAL A 56 4.78 1.97 -10.50
C VAL A 56 4.75 1.53 -11.96
N THR A 57 4.31 0.29 -12.21
CA THR A 57 4.25 -0.30 -13.54
C THR A 57 2.94 0.01 -14.26
N ARG A 58 2.88 -0.29 -15.57
CA ARG A 58 1.69 -0.07 -16.42
C ARG A 58 0.42 -0.84 -16.00
N ARG A 59 0.50 -1.76 -15.04
CA ARG A 59 -0.68 -2.48 -14.51
C ARG A 59 -1.58 -1.57 -13.67
N VAL A 60 -1.05 -0.47 -13.15
CA VAL A 60 -1.80 0.49 -12.32
C VAL A 60 -2.49 1.52 -13.22
N ALA A 61 -3.77 1.77 -12.98
CA ALA A 61 -4.52 2.83 -13.64
C ALA A 61 -4.18 4.20 -13.03
N PHE A 62 -4.04 5.22 -13.87
CA PHE A 62 -3.81 6.60 -13.45
C PHE A 62 -5.07 7.42 -13.71
N ASP A 63 -5.70 7.87 -12.64
CA ASP A 63 -6.84 8.80 -12.69
C ASP A 63 -6.33 10.21 -12.43
N TYR A 64 -6.66 11.14 -13.33
CA TYR A 64 -6.31 12.55 -13.21
C TYR A 64 -7.59 13.35 -13.00
N VAL A 65 -7.62 14.15 -11.93
CA VAL A 65 -8.74 15.05 -11.58
C VAL A 65 -8.42 16.46 -12.01
#